data_AF-A0A848Z773-F1
#
_entry.id   AF-A0A848Z773-F1
#
_cell.length_a   1.000
_cell.length_b   1.000
_cell.length_c   1.000
_cell.angle_alpha   90.00
_cell.angle_beta   90.00
_cell.angle_gamma   90.00
#
_symmetry.space_group_name_H-M   'P 1'
#
loop_
_entity.id
_entity.type
_entity.pdbx_description
1 polymer ?
#
loop_
_entity_poly.entity_id
_entity_poly.type
_entity_poly.pdbx_seq_one_letter_code
_entity_poly.pdbx_strand_id
1 'polypeptide(L)'
;MKKWLLLVGMIVSLCAFQPKGVAAGPSGSVQCDSYKMNLTGTAVNFGVSYTEHVVLEKVHKSGGVQGKWKLTKYDIFSVYPQPVNIALDQVDHHELGHGMWMDMHSVVSGNTIEVKFIKGNVVLDVVGNRIGYVDTDVWCGTINGRQATFKWHKESPLEPNLKGPVTLQGERIKVEITSPGDNERFCFPETTTGRLSFTATARVTPAKYSDQLVWMIEDIPGSDMVVEPIDRTGPTITVTCKKLPYKNSSFGPKKLYVRLKVGDCEVEATSHVRIYFPAFAANNPGGSEPNWFYYWKQTSAAVGPVRYGGTSHLCSTGASRDLGYYRSTIFDSVYHICNLRNLGDDFPFIAKKDNNSSLGEVKVYGIDTFAVACRHENAHYTHSQSWWKQYHTADKFKDTNRNGILDTQEQLLDKDGDLVPDSIESGLGLDPSNKNTFGIGPDGDDEELLCWMAETVWKIGSADSADWAKPGKQWR
;
A
#
# COMPACT_ATOMS: atom_id res chain seq x y z
N MET A 1 33.73 16.75 -61.13
CA MET A 1 32.39 16.74 -60.49
C MET A 1 32.18 15.39 -59.82
N LYS A 2 32.14 15.37 -58.49
CA LYS A 2 32.03 14.16 -57.66
C LYS A 2 30.61 13.59 -57.75
N LYS A 3 30.47 12.30 -58.06
CA LYS A 3 29.24 11.52 -57.86
C LYS A 3 29.50 10.40 -56.85
N TRP A 4 28.55 10.27 -55.94
CA TRP A 4 28.41 9.29 -54.88
C TRP A 4 28.38 7.83 -55.39
N LEU A 5 28.94 6.91 -54.59
CA LEU A 5 28.49 5.52 -54.52
C LEU A 5 28.20 5.20 -53.05
N LEU A 6 26.95 4.81 -52.76
CA LEU A 6 26.53 4.19 -51.51
C LEU A 6 27.08 2.76 -51.44
N LEU A 7 27.65 2.38 -50.30
CA LEU A 7 27.83 0.98 -49.91
C LEU A 7 26.98 0.72 -48.66
N VAL A 8 25.99 -0.15 -48.81
CA VAL A 8 25.09 -0.63 -47.76
C VAL A 8 25.82 -1.70 -46.94
N GLY A 9 26.18 -1.38 -45.70
CA GLY A 9 26.70 -2.33 -44.72
C GLY A 9 25.55 -2.89 -43.87
N MET A 10 25.21 -4.15 -44.13
CA MET A 10 24.21 -4.93 -43.40
C MET A 10 24.77 -5.30 -42.02
N ILE A 11 24.31 -4.63 -40.95
CA ILE A 11 24.60 -5.02 -39.57
C ILE A 11 23.58 -6.08 -39.15
N VAL A 12 24.05 -7.32 -39.08
CA VAL A 12 23.33 -8.45 -38.48
C VAL A 12 23.25 -8.22 -36.97
N SER A 13 22.08 -7.80 -36.49
CA SER A 13 21.78 -7.69 -35.07
C SER A 13 21.55 -9.09 -34.50
N LEU A 14 22.53 -9.63 -33.77
CA LEU A 14 22.33 -10.82 -32.94
C LEU A 14 21.34 -10.46 -31.82
N CYS A 15 20.08 -10.88 -31.97
CA CYS A 15 19.13 -10.98 -30.88
C CYS A 15 19.61 -12.08 -29.91
N ALA A 16 20.42 -11.69 -28.91
CA ALA A 16 20.61 -12.51 -27.74
C ALA A 16 19.27 -12.59 -27.00
N PHE A 17 18.66 -13.78 -26.99
CA PHE A 17 17.56 -14.12 -26.09
C PHE A 17 18.05 -13.96 -24.66
N GLN A 18 17.77 -12.81 -24.05
CA GLN A 18 17.86 -12.68 -22.59
C GLN A 18 16.74 -13.55 -21.98
N PRO A 19 17.05 -14.43 -21.01
CA PRO A 19 16.01 -15.11 -20.25
C PRO A 19 15.10 -14.04 -19.65
N LYS A 20 13.77 -14.24 -19.74
CA LYS A 20 12.74 -13.37 -19.16
C LYS A 20 13.20 -12.92 -17.78
N GLY A 21 13.63 -11.66 -17.66
CA GLY A 21 14.00 -11.07 -16.39
C GLY A 21 12.81 -11.20 -15.46
N VAL A 22 13.06 -11.75 -14.26
CA VAL A 22 12.16 -11.56 -13.12
C VAL A 22 11.90 -10.07 -13.06
N ALA A 23 10.64 -9.65 -13.21
CA ALA A 23 10.28 -8.24 -13.13
C ALA A 23 10.90 -7.67 -11.85
N ALA A 24 11.66 -6.59 -11.97
CA ALA A 24 12.29 -5.95 -10.81
C ALA A 24 11.18 -5.63 -9.81
N GLY A 25 11.30 -6.18 -8.60
CA GLY A 25 10.31 -5.98 -7.56
C GLY A 25 10.27 -4.52 -7.12
N PRO A 26 9.26 -4.11 -6.34
CA PRO A 26 9.24 -2.77 -5.77
C PRO A 26 10.53 -2.52 -4.98
N SER A 27 11.21 -1.42 -5.29
CA SER A 27 12.55 -1.14 -4.76
C SER A 27 12.77 0.32 -4.43
N GLY A 28 13.64 0.55 -3.46
CA GLY A 28 14.18 1.86 -3.10
C GLY A 28 15.70 1.83 -3.17
N SER A 29 16.32 2.97 -3.47
CA SER A 29 17.77 3.11 -3.35
C SER A 29 18.16 4.46 -2.79
N VAL A 30 19.16 4.47 -1.91
CA VAL A 30 19.75 5.67 -1.33
C VAL A 30 21.26 5.58 -1.42
N GLN A 31 21.89 6.73 -1.63
CA GLN A 31 23.34 6.85 -1.60
C GLN A 31 23.75 7.33 -0.19
N CYS A 32 24.51 6.50 0.54
CA CYS A 32 24.97 6.81 1.89
C CYS A 32 26.35 7.43 1.89
N ASP A 33 26.38 8.72 1.58
CA ASP A 33 27.59 9.50 1.43
C ASP A 33 28.31 9.79 2.75
N SER A 34 29.41 9.09 3.00
CA SER A 34 30.43 9.50 3.96
C SER A 34 31.47 10.35 3.22
N TYR A 35 31.73 11.58 3.63
CA TYR A 35 32.82 12.35 3.02
C TYR A 35 34.07 12.33 3.89
N LYS A 36 35.24 12.23 3.24
CA LYS A 36 36.55 12.27 3.90
C LYS A 36 37.45 13.29 3.21
N MET A 37 38.05 14.17 4.00
CA MET A 37 39.14 15.04 3.56
C MET A 37 40.46 14.51 4.10
N ASN A 38 41.44 14.34 3.22
CA ASN A 38 42.77 13.90 3.57
C ASN A 38 43.75 14.98 3.12
N LEU A 39 44.21 15.80 4.06
CA LEU A 39 44.90 17.06 3.79
C LEU A 39 46.34 16.98 4.27
N THR A 40 47.29 17.36 3.42
CA THR A 40 48.71 17.38 3.77
C THR A 40 49.34 18.67 3.27
N GLY A 41 50.32 19.19 3.99
CA GLY A 41 51.09 20.35 3.57
C GLY A 41 52.44 20.38 4.26
N THR A 42 53.44 20.96 3.58
CA THR A 42 54.79 21.13 4.10
C THR A 42 55.23 22.59 3.94
N ALA A 43 55.82 23.15 4.99
CA ALA A 43 56.47 24.46 5.00
C ALA A 43 57.94 24.28 5.40
N VAL A 44 58.83 25.07 4.81
CA VAL A 44 60.26 25.05 5.17
C VAL A 44 60.62 26.40 5.76
N ASN A 45 60.98 26.40 7.04
CA ASN A 45 61.34 27.61 7.79
C ASN A 45 62.71 27.41 8.42
N PHE A 46 63.64 28.32 8.14
CA PHE A 46 65.02 28.25 8.66
C PHE A 46 65.71 26.89 8.45
N GLY A 47 65.42 26.22 7.32
CA GLY A 47 65.96 24.89 6.99
C GLY A 47 65.26 23.71 7.68
N VAL A 48 64.25 23.97 8.53
CA VAL A 48 63.40 22.94 9.14
C VAL A 48 62.21 22.66 8.22
N SER A 49 62.02 21.40 7.85
CA SER A 49 60.84 20.97 7.09
C SER A 49 59.74 20.58 8.05
N TYR A 50 58.65 21.34 8.05
CA TYR A 50 57.49 21.16 8.91
C TYR A 50 56.29 20.68 8.09
N THR A 51 55.81 19.46 8.34
CA THR A 51 54.72 18.82 7.60
C THR A 51 53.56 18.50 8.53
N GLU A 52 52.35 18.80 8.08
CA GLU A 52 51.11 18.44 8.78
C GLU A 52 50.28 17.49 7.92
N HIS A 53 49.61 16.53 8.57
CA HIS A 53 48.64 15.62 7.98
C HIS A 53 47.35 15.63 8.78
N VAL A 54 46.29 16.20 8.20
CA VAL A 54 44.95 16.31 8.81
C VAL A 54 43.96 15.43 8.07
N VAL A 55 43.15 14.68 8.82
CA VAL A 55 42.01 13.94 8.27
C VAL A 55 40.72 14.37 8.97
N LEU A 56 39.75 14.79 8.15
CA LEU A 56 38.41 15.14 8.59
C LEU A 56 37.40 14.18 7.98
N GLU A 57 36.46 13.68 8.78
CA GLU A 57 35.37 12.81 8.33
C GLU A 57 34.01 13.44 8.66
N LYS A 58 33.11 13.44 7.67
CA LYS A 58 31.78 14.03 7.83
C LYS A 58 30.98 13.22 8.85
N VAL A 59 30.39 13.91 9.83
CA VAL A 59 29.65 13.29 10.93
C VAL A 59 28.35 12.66 10.42
N HIS A 60 27.60 13.40 9.60
CA HIS A 60 26.34 12.93 9.01
C HIS A 60 26.56 12.34 7.62
N LYS A 61 26.11 11.08 7.42
CA LYS A 61 26.34 10.31 6.19
C LYS A 61 25.35 10.60 5.03
N SER A 62 24.54 11.64 5.16
CA SER A 62 23.54 12.03 4.15
C SER A 62 23.77 13.47 3.67
N GLY A 63 23.43 13.73 2.40
CA GLY A 63 23.64 15.04 1.74
C GLY A 63 25.08 15.30 1.29
N GLY A 64 25.32 16.39 0.55
CA GLY A 64 26.63 16.79 0.03
C GLY A 64 27.67 17.16 1.10
N VAL A 65 28.72 17.92 0.78
CA VAL A 65 29.84 18.22 1.71
C VAL A 65 29.48 19.10 2.93
N GLN A 66 28.28 19.66 2.99
CA GLN A 66 27.83 20.57 4.05
C GLN A 66 27.62 19.86 5.40
N GLY A 67 27.82 20.58 6.51
CA GLY A 67 27.49 20.11 7.86
C GLY A 67 28.73 19.91 8.74
N LYS A 68 28.62 19.03 9.74
CA LYS A 68 29.68 18.81 10.74
C LYS A 68 30.71 17.76 10.30
N TRP A 69 31.97 18.00 10.62
CA TRP A 69 33.14 17.21 10.24
C TRP A 69 34.06 17.02 11.43
N LYS A 70 34.34 15.76 11.78
CA LYS A 70 35.16 15.40 12.92
C LYS A 70 36.62 15.22 12.50
N LEU A 71 37.55 15.73 13.31
CA LEU A 71 38.97 15.41 13.21
C LEU A 71 39.20 13.96 13.65
N THR A 72 39.70 13.13 12.74
CA THR A 72 40.03 11.72 13.01
C THR A 72 41.52 11.45 12.99
N LYS A 73 42.31 12.37 12.44
CA LYS A 73 43.77 12.30 12.45
C LYS A 73 44.38 13.70 12.38
N TYR A 74 45.44 13.91 13.16
CA TYR A 74 46.33 15.05 13.03
C TYR A 74 47.76 14.62 13.39
N ASP A 75 48.63 14.54 12.40
CA ASP A 75 50.04 14.26 12.60
C ASP A 75 50.87 15.47 12.18
N ILE A 76 51.95 15.74 12.92
CA ILE A 76 52.93 16.77 12.63
C ILE A 76 54.31 16.12 12.57
N PHE A 77 55.08 16.46 11.55
CA PHE A 77 56.44 15.98 11.35
C PHE A 77 57.37 17.17 11.10
N SER A 78 58.30 17.41 12.02
CA SER A 78 59.32 18.45 11.88
C SER A 78 60.69 17.82 11.71
N VAL A 79 61.33 18.03 10.56
CA VAL A 79 62.65 17.50 10.24
C VAL A 79 63.66 18.64 10.24
N TYR A 80 64.61 18.58 11.17
CA TYR A 80 65.66 19.57 11.35
C TYR A 80 66.90 19.22 10.51
N PRO A 81 67.69 20.21 10.11
CA PRO A 81 68.93 19.99 9.36
C PRO A 81 70.03 19.32 10.20
N GLN A 82 69.89 19.31 11.53
CA GLN A 82 70.82 18.73 12.49
C GLN A 82 70.03 17.95 13.55
N PRO A 83 70.66 16.98 14.25
CA PRO A 83 70.04 16.27 15.36
C PRO A 83 69.48 17.21 16.43
N VAL A 84 68.27 16.89 16.92
CA VAL A 84 67.62 17.62 18.00
C VAL A 84 68.00 16.94 19.31
N ASN A 85 68.93 17.54 20.05
CA ASN A 85 69.42 16.98 21.32
C ASN A 85 68.47 17.30 22.49
N ILE A 86 67.19 16.98 22.34
CA ILE A 86 66.17 17.13 23.37
C ILE A 86 65.52 15.76 23.56
N ALA A 87 65.51 15.27 24.80
CA ALA A 87 64.71 14.11 25.16
C ALA A 87 63.26 14.56 25.34
N LEU A 88 62.43 14.25 24.34
CA LEU A 88 60.98 14.52 24.38
C LEU A 88 60.25 13.22 24.06
N ASP A 89 59.43 12.79 25.01
CA ASP A 89 58.46 11.71 24.88
C ASP A 89 57.33 12.02 25.87
N GLN A 90 56.31 12.76 25.41
CA GLN A 90 55.26 13.27 26.29
C GLN A 90 53.91 13.29 25.59
N VAL A 91 52.85 13.15 26.38
CA VAL A 91 51.46 13.32 25.94
C VAL A 91 50.95 14.64 26.50
N ASP A 92 50.51 15.52 25.60
CA ASP A 92 49.98 16.84 25.92
C ASP A 92 48.49 16.91 25.63
N HIS A 93 47.73 17.50 26.55
CA HIS A 93 46.31 17.79 26.37
C HIS A 93 46.13 19.24 25.91
N HIS A 94 45.45 19.43 24.78
CA HIS A 94 45.20 20.73 24.18
C HIS A 94 43.71 21.07 24.21
N GLU A 95 43.36 22.12 24.94
CA GLU A 95 42.03 22.75 24.90
C GLU A 95 42.00 23.78 23.77
N LEU A 96 41.09 23.58 22.80
CA LEU A 96 40.91 24.45 21.64
C LEU A 96 39.77 25.47 21.84
N GLY A 97 39.12 25.43 23.01
CA GLY A 97 37.95 26.25 23.33
C GLY A 97 36.64 25.61 22.87
N HIS A 98 35.52 26.17 23.34
CA HIS A 98 34.16 25.71 23.01
C HIS A 98 33.91 24.21 23.27
N GLY A 99 34.60 23.66 24.28
CA GLY A 99 34.53 22.25 24.65
C GLY A 99 35.25 21.30 23.69
N MET A 100 35.98 21.83 22.69
CA MET A 100 36.84 21.04 21.80
C MET A 100 38.22 20.86 22.42
N TRP A 101 38.70 19.63 22.42
CA TRP A 101 40.01 19.25 22.93
C TRP A 101 40.63 18.10 22.12
N MET A 102 41.95 17.95 22.24
CA MET A 102 42.69 16.81 21.72
C MET A 102 43.93 16.48 22.55
N ASP A 103 44.28 15.20 22.58
CA ASP A 103 45.51 14.70 23.16
C ASP A 103 46.51 14.36 22.05
N MET A 104 47.75 14.85 22.19
CA MET A 104 48.83 14.70 21.23
C MET A 104 50.03 14.02 21.89
N HIS A 105 50.67 13.07 21.20
CA HIS A 105 51.91 12.43 21.65
C HIS A 105 53.09 12.99 20.85
N SER A 106 54.07 13.59 21.53
CA SER A 106 55.26 14.19 20.93
C SER A 106 56.50 13.36 21.23
N VAL A 107 57.24 12.96 20.19
CA VAL A 107 58.48 12.18 20.31
C VAL A 107 59.58 12.78 19.44
N VAL A 108 60.79 12.89 20.00
CA VAL A 108 62.01 13.24 19.25
C VAL A 108 62.78 11.97 18.89
N SER A 109 63.18 11.84 17.63
CA SER A 109 64.08 10.78 17.16
C SER A 109 65.09 11.33 16.16
N GLY A 110 66.37 11.38 16.56
CA GLY A 110 67.45 11.92 15.73
C GLY A 110 67.25 13.40 15.43
N ASN A 111 67.01 13.73 14.16
CA ASN A 111 66.71 15.09 13.70
C ASN A 111 65.22 15.36 13.48
N THR A 112 64.33 14.47 13.92
CA THR A 112 62.89 14.56 13.67
C THR A 112 62.11 14.71 14.97
N ILE A 113 61.13 15.60 14.97
CA ILE A 113 60.07 15.68 15.99
C ILE A 113 58.77 15.20 15.33
N GLU A 114 58.17 14.16 15.88
CA GLU A 114 56.89 13.63 15.46
C GLU A 114 55.84 13.91 16.53
N VAL A 115 54.70 14.49 16.14
CA VAL A 115 53.56 14.73 17.02
C VAL A 115 52.34 14.01 16.44
N LYS A 116 51.69 13.14 17.21
CA LYS A 116 50.57 12.30 16.75
C LYS A 116 49.31 12.51 17.57
N PHE A 117 48.19 12.65 16.88
CA PHE A 117 46.86 12.65 17.49
C PHE A 117 46.53 11.28 18.12
N ILE A 118 46.16 11.31 19.40
CA ILE A 118 45.73 10.11 20.14
C ILE A 118 44.21 10.01 20.14
N LYS A 119 43.55 11.06 20.65
CA LYS A 119 42.09 11.15 20.79
C LYS A 119 41.68 12.62 20.95
N GLY A 120 40.39 12.89 20.71
CA GLY A 120 39.82 14.22 20.85
C GLY A 120 38.38 14.26 20.34
N ASN A 121 37.75 15.41 20.49
CA ASN A 121 36.37 15.66 20.08
C ASN A 121 36.22 16.87 19.13
N VAL A 122 37.30 17.25 18.45
CA VAL A 122 37.32 18.39 17.53
C VAL A 122 36.34 18.16 16.38
N VAL A 123 35.38 19.08 16.23
CA VAL A 123 34.37 19.07 15.17
C VAL A 123 34.30 20.45 14.52
N LEU A 124 34.45 20.49 13.20
CA LEU A 124 34.37 21.67 12.36
C LEU A 124 33.07 21.66 11.55
N ASP A 125 32.62 22.83 11.13
CA ASP A 125 31.50 23.03 10.24
C ASP A 125 31.99 23.32 8.81
N VAL A 126 31.27 22.77 7.84
CA VAL A 126 31.34 23.14 6.43
C VAL A 126 30.05 23.83 6.06
N VAL A 127 30.14 25.13 5.73
CA VAL A 127 29.01 25.98 5.34
C VAL A 127 29.36 26.73 4.06
N GLY A 128 28.61 26.47 2.99
CA GLY A 128 28.94 26.93 1.64
C GLY A 128 30.24 26.27 1.17
N ASN A 129 31.27 27.07 0.91
CA ASN A 129 32.59 26.58 0.53
C ASN A 129 33.64 26.76 1.63
N ARG A 130 33.24 27.05 2.87
CA ARG A 130 34.15 27.35 3.99
C ARG A 130 34.19 26.20 4.99
N ILE A 131 35.36 25.98 5.59
CA ILE A 131 35.62 25.00 6.66
C ILE A 131 36.03 25.80 7.90
N GLY A 132 35.39 25.58 9.05
CA GLY A 132 35.62 26.41 10.23
C GLY A 132 34.78 25.98 11.42
N TYR A 133 34.53 26.91 12.33
CA TYR A 133 33.60 26.70 13.44
C TYR A 133 32.58 27.84 13.42
N VAL A 134 31.32 27.50 13.12
CA VAL A 134 30.30 28.52 12.79
C VAL A 134 29.99 29.43 13.96
N ASP A 135 30.03 28.89 15.18
CA ASP A 135 29.67 29.62 16.41
C ASP A 135 30.66 30.76 16.73
N THR A 136 31.88 30.71 16.19
CA THR A 136 32.91 31.73 16.39
C THR A 136 33.21 32.56 15.15
N ASP A 137 32.56 32.25 14.01
CA ASP A 137 32.88 32.81 12.69
C ASP A 137 34.36 32.65 12.28
N VAL A 138 35.07 31.67 12.85
CA VAL A 138 36.46 31.36 12.50
C VAL A 138 36.48 30.34 11.37
N TRP A 139 37.04 30.72 10.22
CA TRP A 139 37.12 29.89 9.02
C TRP A 139 38.57 29.57 8.64
N CYS A 140 38.95 28.31 8.85
CA CYS A 140 40.29 27.76 8.69
C CYS A 140 40.53 27.12 7.31
N GLY A 141 39.52 27.02 6.45
CA GLY A 141 39.69 26.36 5.16
C GLY A 141 38.58 26.63 4.15
N THR A 142 38.76 26.08 2.95
CA THR A 142 37.78 26.15 1.86
C THR A 142 37.68 24.86 1.07
N ILE A 143 36.55 24.65 0.39
CA ILE A 143 36.32 23.56 -0.56
C ILE A 143 36.08 24.16 -1.95
N ASN A 144 36.85 23.71 -2.95
CA ASN A 144 36.63 24.04 -4.34
C ASN A 144 36.55 22.75 -5.18
N GLY A 145 35.35 22.41 -5.64
CA GLY A 145 35.08 21.15 -6.32
C GLY A 145 35.41 19.95 -5.44
N ARG A 146 36.40 19.14 -5.84
CA ARG A 146 36.88 17.96 -5.10
C ARG A 146 38.18 18.20 -4.34
N GLN A 147 38.61 19.45 -4.17
CA GLN A 147 39.78 19.80 -3.37
C GLN A 147 39.38 20.65 -2.17
N ALA A 148 40.02 20.40 -1.04
CA ALA A 148 39.93 21.24 0.14
C ALA A 148 41.31 21.82 0.47
N THR A 149 41.29 23.04 1.00
CA THR A 149 42.45 23.73 1.56
C THR A 149 42.18 24.03 3.02
N PHE A 150 43.17 23.87 3.88
CA PHE A 150 43.00 24.09 5.32
C PHE A 150 44.28 24.62 5.94
N LYS A 151 44.14 25.47 6.96
CA LYS A 151 45.22 26.01 7.78
C LYS A 151 44.65 26.43 9.14
N TRP A 152 45.22 25.92 10.24
CA TRP A 152 44.71 26.18 11.59
C TRP A 152 44.77 27.68 11.91
N HIS A 153 45.92 28.31 11.72
CA HIS A 153 46.12 29.74 11.90
C HIS A 153 46.42 30.40 10.55
N LYS A 154 45.39 31.01 9.95
CA LYS A 154 45.44 31.57 8.60
C LYS A 154 46.63 32.50 8.35
N GLU A 155 46.94 33.36 9.33
CA GLU A 155 48.00 34.37 9.26
C GLU A 155 49.39 33.85 9.66
N SER A 156 49.51 32.60 10.15
CA SER A 156 50.81 32.04 10.56
C SER A 156 51.74 31.92 9.35
N PRO A 157 52.92 32.56 9.32
CA PRO A 157 53.87 32.33 8.24
C PRO A 157 54.57 30.97 8.35
N LEU A 158 54.47 30.31 9.51
CA LEU A 158 55.18 29.08 9.82
C LEU A 158 54.37 27.82 9.47
N GLU A 159 53.04 27.92 9.52
CA GLU A 159 52.16 26.80 9.22
C GLU A 159 51.99 26.58 7.71
N PRO A 160 51.99 25.32 7.25
CA PRO A 160 51.77 24.98 5.86
C PRO A 160 50.31 25.20 5.48
N ASN A 161 50.08 25.49 4.20
CA ASN A 161 48.74 25.39 3.63
C ASN A 161 48.46 23.92 3.30
N LEU A 162 47.57 23.29 4.04
CA LEU A 162 47.19 21.90 3.78
C LEU A 162 46.29 21.86 2.55
N LYS A 163 46.54 20.89 1.66
CA LYS A 163 45.71 20.64 0.49
C LYS A 163 45.45 19.16 0.36
N GLY A 164 44.28 18.82 -0.17
CA GLY A 164 43.98 17.43 -0.48
C GLY A 164 42.58 17.21 -1.01
N PRO A 165 42.26 15.97 -1.41
CA PRO A 165 40.97 15.66 -2.00
C PRO A 165 39.86 15.61 -0.95
N VAL A 166 38.67 16.09 -1.35
CA VAL A 166 37.40 15.75 -0.72
C VAL A 166 36.87 14.51 -1.43
N THR A 167 37.05 13.36 -0.80
CA THR A 167 36.62 12.07 -1.35
C THR A 167 35.24 11.71 -0.86
N LEU A 168 34.36 11.38 -1.80
CA LEU A 168 33.13 10.68 -1.47
C LEU A 168 33.48 9.23 -1.16
N GLN A 169 33.12 8.82 0.05
CA GLN A 169 33.09 7.45 0.51
C GLN A 169 31.63 7.09 0.78
N GLY A 170 31.34 5.80 0.90
CA GLY A 170 29.97 5.36 1.11
C GLY A 170 29.53 4.34 0.09
N GLU A 171 28.44 3.70 0.42
CA GLU A 171 27.88 2.64 -0.39
C GLU A 171 26.48 3.01 -0.84
N ARG A 172 26.19 2.66 -2.09
CA ARG A 172 24.83 2.73 -2.60
C ARG A 172 24.06 1.58 -1.96
N ILE A 173 23.03 1.93 -1.21
CA ILE A 173 22.12 0.97 -0.63
C ILE A 173 20.91 0.83 -1.55
N LYS A 174 20.56 -0.40 -1.89
CA LYS A 174 19.31 -0.75 -2.59
C LYS A 174 18.55 -1.77 -1.74
N VAL A 175 17.25 -1.56 -1.55
CA VAL A 175 16.33 -2.53 -0.94
C VAL A 175 15.26 -2.87 -1.97
N GLU A 176 14.92 -4.15 -2.09
CA GLU A 176 13.96 -4.65 -3.07
C GLU A 176 13.13 -5.78 -2.46
N ILE A 177 11.80 -5.66 -2.53
CA ILE A 177 10.89 -6.75 -2.17
C ILE A 177 10.87 -7.74 -3.33
N THR A 178 11.30 -8.97 -3.07
CA THR A 178 11.38 -10.04 -4.08
C THR A 178 10.16 -10.96 -4.07
N SER A 179 9.44 -11.00 -2.94
CA SER A 179 8.18 -11.71 -2.77
C SER A 179 7.44 -11.10 -1.56
N PRO A 180 6.11 -11.02 -1.55
CA PRO A 180 5.23 -11.23 -2.70
C PRO A 180 5.44 -10.21 -3.81
N GLY A 181 5.03 -10.55 -5.03
CA GLY A 181 4.93 -9.60 -6.13
C GLY A 181 3.92 -8.49 -5.82
N ASP A 182 4.05 -7.35 -6.51
CA ASP A 182 3.08 -6.27 -6.31
C ASP A 182 1.68 -6.71 -6.76
N ASN A 183 0.68 -6.41 -5.92
CA ASN A 183 -0.70 -6.85 -6.03
C ASN A 183 -0.91 -8.38 -6.01
N GLU A 184 0.02 -9.16 -5.47
CA GLU A 184 -0.16 -10.60 -5.32
C GLU A 184 -1.40 -10.92 -4.47
N ARG A 185 -2.16 -11.94 -4.90
CA ARG A 185 -3.50 -12.23 -4.40
C ARG A 185 -3.44 -13.36 -3.36
N PHE A 186 -3.98 -13.10 -2.18
CA PHE A 186 -4.08 -14.06 -1.09
C PHE A 186 -5.53 -14.21 -0.64
N CYS A 187 -6.01 -15.44 -0.51
CA CYS A 187 -7.38 -15.72 -0.08
C CYS A 187 -7.36 -16.54 1.21
N PHE A 188 -8.21 -16.17 2.17
CA PHE A 188 -8.48 -17.02 3.32
C PHE A 188 -8.99 -18.40 2.85
N PRO A 189 -8.59 -19.50 3.51
CA PRO A 189 -9.11 -20.82 3.19
C PRO A 189 -10.57 -20.95 3.65
N GLU A 190 -11.28 -21.93 3.10
CA GLU A 190 -12.67 -22.27 3.48
C GLU A 190 -12.77 -22.90 4.87
N THR A 191 -11.65 -23.27 5.50
CA THR A 191 -11.62 -23.92 6.80
C THR A 191 -12.14 -22.99 7.90
N THR A 192 -12.74 -23.56 8.94
CA THR A 192 -13.30 -22.82 10.09
C THR A 192 -12.27 -21.98 10.84
N THR A 193 -10.99 -22.35 10.77
CA THR A 193 -9.90 -21.55 11.38
C THR A 193 -9.60 -20.27 10.60
N GLY A 194 -9.97 -20.19 9.31
CA GLY A 194 -9.73 -19.04 8.46
C GLY A 194 -8.28 -18.57 8.56
N ARG A 195 -7.32 -19.48 8.38
CA ARG A 195 -5.89 -19.19 8.53
C ARG A 195 -5.25 -18.89 7.17
N LEU A 196 -5.01 -17.63 6.89
CA LEU A 196 -4.21 -17.19 5.74
C LEU A 196 -2.75 -17.04 6.18
N SER A 197 -1.81 -17.54 5.37
CA SER A 197 -0.38 -17.34 5.61
C SER A 197 0.35 -17.06 4.32
N PHE A 198 1.31 -16.14 4.35
CA PHE A 198 2.24 -15.91 3.25
C PHE A 198 3.60 -15.43 3.77
N THR A 199 4.61 -15.60 2.93
CA THR A 199 5.99 -15.21 3.24
C THR A 199 6.37 -14.00 2.41
N ALA A 200 6.97 -13.00 3.05
CA ALA A 200 7.56 -11.86 2.38
C ALA A 200 9.08 -11.92 2.49
N THR A 201 9.78 -11.68 1.38
CA THR A 201 11.24 -11.73 1.27
C THR A 201 11.75 -10.51 0.53
N ALA A 202 12.80 -9.90 1.06
CA ALA A 202 13.47 -8.75 0.50
C ALA A 202 14.96 -9.01 0.36
N ARG A 203 15.58 -8.30 -0.58
CA ARG A 203 17.01 -8.29 -0.82
C ARG A 203 17.54 -6.89 -0.58
N VAL A 204 18.69 -6.81 0.07
CA VAL A 204 19.45 -5.57 0.21
C VAL A 204 20.82 -5.70 -0.46
N THR A 205 21.26 -4.62 -1.09
CA THR A 205 22.61 -4.45 -1.61
C THR A 205 23.24 -3.24 -0.93
N PRO A 206 24.38 -3.37 -0.23
CA PRO A 206 25.14 -4.61 0.00
C PRO A 206 24.49 -5.58 1.00
N ALA A 207 24.73 -6.88 0.81
CA ALA A 207 24.06 -7.96 1.55
C ALA A 207 24.33 -7.98 3.07
N LYS A 208 25.40 -7.32 3.54
CA LYS A 208 25.75 -7.22 4.97
C LYS A 208 24.66 -6.56 5.83
N TYR A 209 23.71 -5.86 5.22
CA TYR A 209 22.58 -5.22 5.90
C TYR A 209 21.31 -6.07 5.97
N SER A 210 21.35 -7.31 5.47
CA SER A 210 20.17 -8.18 5.33
C SER A 210 19.41 -8.36 6.64
N ASP A 211 20.13 -8.56 7.74
CA ASP A 211 19.53 -8.82 9.06
C ASP A 211 18.98 -7.55 9.73
N GLN A 212 19.21 -6.38 9.14
CA GLN A 212 18.75 -5.07 9.66
C GLN A 212 17.47 -4.58 8.97
N LEU A 213 16.96 -5.31 8.00
CA LEU A 213 15.69 -5.00 7.34
C LEU A 213 14.55 -5.10 8.35
N VAL A 214 13.65 -4.12 8.36
CA VAL A 214 12.48 -4.09 9.25
C VAL A 214 11.22 -4.04 8.41
N TRP A 215 10.33 -5.00 8.62
CA TRP A 215 9.10 -5.15 7.87
C TRP A 215 7.89 -4.53 8.57
N MET A 216 6.99 -4.02 7.76
CA MET A 216 5.71 -3.46 8.17
C MET A 216 4.64 -3.91 7.19
N ILE A 217 3.50 -4.34 7.74
CA ILE A 217 2.30 -4.70 6.99
C ILE A 217 1.11 -4.00 7.62
N GLU A 218 0.24 -3.46 6.78
CA GLU A 218 -1.02 -2.85 7.19
C GLU A 218 -1.91 -3.89 7.90
N ASP A 219 -2.46 -3.50 9.05
CA ASP A 219 -3.34 -4.37 9.81
C ASP A 219 -4.60 -4.73 9.03
N ILE A 220 -5.19 -5.88 9.38
CA ILE A 220 -6.47 -6.33 8.86
C ILE A 220 -7.47 -6.34 10.03
N PRO A 221 -8.23 -5.24 10.26
CA PRO A 221 -9.08 -5.12 11.43
C PRO A 221 -10.10 -6.27 11.53
N GLY A 222 -10.11 -6.96 12.67
CA GLY A 222 -10.94 -8.13 12.93
C GLY A 222 -10.26 -9.48 12.70
N SER A 223 -9.08 -9.51 12.07
CA SER A 223 -8.23 -10.70 11.99
C SER A 223 -7.11 -10.64 13.02
N ASP A 224 -6.76 -11.81 13.58
CA ASP A 224 -5.62 -11.95 14.48
C ASP A 224 -4.35 -12.13 13.63
N MET A 225 -3.57 -11.06 13.47
CA MET A 225 -2.32 -11.09 12.68
C MET A 225 -1.11 -11.37 13.56
N VAL A 226 -0.32 -12.37 13.16
CA VAL A 226 0.97 -12.74 13.75
C VAL A 226 2.03 -12.65 12.67
N VAL A 227 3.17 -12.03 13.00
CA VAL A 227 4.33 -11.93 12.11
C VAL A 227 5.51 -12.62 12.77
N GLU A 228 6.21 -13.46 12.03
CA GLU A 228 7.40 -14.18 12.48
C GLU A 228 8.61 -13.78 11.61
N PRO A 229 9.75 -13.37 12.22
CA PRO A 229 9.95 -13.17 13.66
C PRO A 229 9.14 -12.00 14.23
N ILE A 230 8.90 -12.02 15.54
CA ILE A 230 8.00 -11.08 16.26
C ILE A 230 8.48 -9.62 16.14
N ASP A 231 9.80 -9.41 16.15
CA ASP A 231 10.44 -8.11 15.97
C ASP A 231 10.41 -7.61 14.51
N ARG A 232 9.94 -8.47 13.59
CA ARG A 232 9.78 -8.19 12.15
C ARG A 232 11.10 -7.84 11.46
N THR A 233 12.22 -8.36 11.97
CA THR A 233 13.54 -8.09 11.41
C THR A 233 14.03 -9.21 10.49
N GLY A 234 14.92 -8.86 9.56
CA GLY A 234 15.61 -9.80 8.69
C GLY A 234 15.10 -9.86 7.25
N PRO A 235 15.72 -10.69 6.40
CA PRO A 235 15.42 -10.76 4.97
C PRO A 235 14.04 -11.31 4.65
N THR A 236 13.46 -12.07 5.59
CA THR A 236 12.21 -12.80 5.38
C THR A 236 11.34 -12.72 6.62
N ILE A 237 10.06 -12.45 6.43
CA ILE A 237 9.02 -12.60 7.45
C ILE A 237 7.92 -13.54 6.96
N THR A 238 7.25 -14.20 7.89
CA THR A 238 6.00 -14.93 7.63
C THR A 238 4.86 -14.21 8.30
N VAL A 239 3.85 -13.84 7.53
CA VAL A 239 2.60 -13.24 8.03
C VAL A 239 1.55 -14.34 8.09
N THR A 240 0.93 -14.52 9.26
CA THR A 240 -0.25 -15.36 9.45
C THR A 240 -1.40 -14.51 9.96
N CYS A 241 -2.53 -14.53 9.26
CA CYS A 241 -3.79 -13.95 9.71
C CYS A 241 -4.76 -15.08 10.06
N LYS A 242 -5.38 -15.02 11.24
CA LYS A 242 -6.44 -15.95 11.65
C LYS A 242 -7.77 -15.23 11.76
N LYS A 243 -8.86 -15.97 11.51
CA LYS A 243 -10.25 -15.46 11.45
C LYS A 243 -10.44 -14.47 10.31
N LEU A 244 -11.61 -14.54 9.68
CA LEU A 244 -11.97 -13.52 8.71
C LEU A 244 -12.36 -12.20 9.43
N PRO A 245 -12.09 -11.04 8.81
CA PRO A 245 -12.53 -9.73 9.30
C PRO A 245 -14.04 -9.60 9.51
N TYR A 246 -14.46 -8.68 10.37
CA TYR A 246 -15.88 -8.35 10.54
C TYR A 246 -16.46 -7.55 9.36
N LYS A 247 -15.63 -6.71 8.73
CA LYS A 247 -16.07 -5.76 7.72
C LYS A 247 -15.54 -6.12 6.34
N ASN A 248 -16.39 -5.99 5.30
CA ASN A 248 -15.97 -6.13 3.91
C ASN A 248 -14.83 -5.16 3.53
N SER A 249 -14.84 -3.96 4.10
CA SER A 249 -13.81 -2.93 3.88
C SER A 249 -12.43 -3.29 4.45
N SER A 250 -12.32 -4.34 5.28
CA SER A 250 -11.03 -4.82 5.79
C SER A 250 -10.26 -5.65 4.76
N PHE A 251 -10.92 -6.16 3.72
CA PHE A 251 -10.28 -6.87 2.62
C PHE A 251 -9.67 -5.91 1.59
N GLY A 252 -9.12 -6.46 0.51
CA GLY A 252 -8.52 -5.70 -0.58
C GLY A 252 -7.04 -5.39 -0.38
N PRO A 253 -6.54 -4.29 -0.96
CA PRO A 253 -5.12 -3.97 -0.89
C PRO A 253 -4.67 -3.73 0.55
N LYS A 254 -3.48 -4.21 0.88
CA LYS A 254 -2.77 -3.99 2.14
C LYS A 254 -1.34 -3.57 1.83
N LYS A 255 -0.91 -2.44 2.38
CA LYS A 255 0.46 -1.97 2.21
C LYS A 255 1.43 -2.94 2.92
N LEU A 256 2.46 -3.38 2.20
CA LEU A 256 3.59 -4.15 2.72
C LEU A 256 4.85 -3.37 2.39
N TYR A 257 5.65 -3.01 3.39
CA TYR A 257 6.91 -2.32 3.13
C TYR A 257 8.03 -2.79 4.03
N VAL A 258 9.25 -2.60 3.55
CA VAL A 258 10.48 -2.93 4.25
C VAL A 258 11.36 -1.69 4.26
N ARG A 259 11.88 -1.37 5.45
CA ARG A 259 12.79 -0.24 5.65
C ARG A 259 14.17 -0.74 6.08
N LEU A 260 15.18 0.03 5.72
CA LEU A 260 16.53 -0.11 6.23
C LEU A 260 17.04 1.25 6.69
N LYS A 261 17.57 1.30 7.91
CA LYS A 261 18.27 2.48 8.42
C LYS A 261 19.74 2.16 8.67
N VAL A 262 20.66 2.91 8.04
CA VAL A 262 22.11 2.77 8.20
C VAL A 262 22.69 4.12 8.64
N GLY A 263 22.92 4.28 9.94
CA GLY A 263 23.24 5.59 10.51
C GLY A 263 22.09 6.58 10.28
N ASP A 264 22.37 7.68 9.59
CA ASP A 264 21.39 8.71 9.23
C ASP A 264 20.73 8.48 7.86
N CYS A 265 21.08 7.39 7.16
CA CYS A 265 20.42 7.01 5.92
C CYS A 265 19.19 6.16 6.18
N GLU A 266 18.13 6.39 5.41
CA GLU A 266 16.96 5.53 5.37
C GLU A 266 16.57 5.23 3.92
N VAL A 267 16.15 4.00 3.66
CA VAL A 267 15.58 3.57 2.38
C VAL A 267 14.41 2.64 2.64
N GLU A 268 13.35 2.80 1.85
CA GLU A 268 12.13 2.00 1.92
C GLU A 268 11.83 1.40 0.55
N ALA A 269 11.32 0.16 0.54
CA ALA A 269 10.64 -0.44 -0.60
C ALA A 269 9.21 -0.78 -0.17
N THR A 270 8.23 -0.43 -1.01
CA THR A 270 6.79 -0.64 -0.76
C THR A 270 6.18 -1.51 -1.85
N SER A 271 5.41 -2.52 -1.45
CA SER A 271 4.58 -3.39 -2.28
C SER A 271 3.14 -3.40 -1.74
N HIS A 272 2.19 -3.92 -2.51
CA HIS A 272 0.83 -4.18 -2.05
C HIS A 272 0.49 -5.66 -2.18
N VAL A 273 -0.20 -6.22 -1.19
CA VAL A 273 -0.85 -7.52 -1.31
C VAL A 273 -2.36 -7.33 -1.35
N ARG A 274 -3.10 -8.20 -2.03
CA ARG A 274 -4.56 -8.15 -2.07
C ARG A 274 -5.15 -9.33 -1.30
N ILE A 275 -5.97 -9.03 -0.30
CA ILE A 275 -6.57 -10.04 0.59
C ILE A 275 -8.03 -10.27 0.21
N TYR A 276 -8.42 -11.53 0.06
CA TYR A 276 -9.75 -11.99 -0.36
C TYR A 276 -10.36 -12.99 0.63
N PHE A 277 -11.69 -13.16 0.56
CA PHE A 277 -12.40 -14.22 1.28
C PHE A 277 -12.98 -15.27 0.32
N PRO A 278 -13.12 -16.53 0.75
CA PRO A 278 -13.76 -17.55 -0.07
C PRO A 278 -15.27 -17.31 -0.09
N ALA A 279 -15.85 -17.06 -1.26
CA ALA A 279 -17.23 -16.62 -1.42
C ALA A 279 -18.24 -17.58 -0.76
N PHE A 280 -18.04 -18.89 -0.96
CA PHE A 280 -19.04 -19.91 -0.67
C PHE A 280 -18.92 -20.55 0.72
N ALA A 281 -17.83 -20.31 1.44
CA ALA A 281 -17.70 -20.77 2.83
C ALA A 281 -18.58 -19.93 3.77
N ALA A 282 -18.83 -20.45 4.98
CA ALA A 282 -19.58 -19.76 6.04
C ALA A 282 -18.71 -19.51 7.29
N ASN A 283 -17.41 -19.28 7.09
CA ASN A 283 -16.43 -19.04 8.16
C ASN A 283 -16.24 -17.54 8.49
N ASN A 284 -17.17 -16.68 8.05
CA ASN A 284 -17.27 -15.30 8.52
C ASN A 284 -17.63 -15.25 10.01
N PRO A 285 -17.45 -14.09 10.67
CA PRO A 285 -17.77 -13.95 12.09
C PRO A 285 -19.23 -14.19 12.49
N GLY A 286 -20.18 -14.11 11.54
CA GLY A 286 -21.59 -14.43 11.79
C GLY A 286 -21.89 -15.92 11.78
N GLY A 287 -21.14 -16.72 11.00
CA GLY A 287 -21.17 -18.18 11.00
C GLY A 287 -22.43 -18.86 10.44
N SER A 288 -23.50 -18.10 10.15
CA SER A 288 -24.80 -18.64 9.73
C SER A 288 -25.09 -18.51 8.23
N GLU A 289 -24.35 -17.66 7.52
CA GLU A 289 -24.60 -17.30 6.11
C GLU A 289 -23.30 -17.46 5.31
N PRO A 290 -23.36 -17.66 3.98
CA PRO A 290 -22.17 -17.64 3.13
C PRO A 290 -21.45 -16.29 3.20
N ASN A 291 -20.13 -16.32 3.03
CA ASN A 291 -19.29 -15.14 3.11
C ASN A 291 -19.69 -14.07 2.10
N TRP A 292 -20.06 -14.45 0.86
CA TRP A 292 -20.52 -13.49 -0.14
C TRP A 292 -21.71 -12.67 0.39
N PHE A 293 -22.70 -13.31 1.01
CA PHE A 293 -23.88 -12.61 1.52
C PHE A 293 -23.50 -11.74 2.72
N TYR A 294 -22.77 -12.33 3.68
CA TYR A 294 -22.35 -11.64 4.89
C TYR A 294 -21.61 -10.33 4.61
N TYR A 295 -20.68 -10.34 3.64
CA TYR A 295 -19.87 -9.18 3.31
C TYR A 295 -20.55 -8.22 2.33
N TRP A 296 -21.22 -8.72 1.28
CA TRP A 296 -21.87 -7.85 0.30
C TRP A 296 -23.08 -7.11 0.88
N LYS A 297 -23.77 -7.69 1.87
CA LYS A 297 -24.81 -7.00 2.65
C LYS A 297 -24.33 -5.71 3.34
N GLN A 298 -23.03 -5.57 3.56
CA GLN A 298 -22.43 -4.40 4.21
C GLN A 298 -22.08 -3.28 3.22
N THR A 299 -22.31 -3.51 1.92
CA THR A 299 -21.95 -2.58 0.84
C THR A 299 -23.17 -1.87 0.30
N SER A 300 -22.97 -0.96 -0.66
CA SER A 300 -24.07 -0.34 -1.40
C SER A 300 -24.88 -1.33 -2.23
N ALA A 301 -24.43 -2.57 -2.44
CA ALA A 301 -25.15 -3.60 -3.18
C ALA A 301 -26.43 -4.05 -2.48
N ALA A 302 -26.51 -4.02 -1.15
CA ALA A 302 -27.75 -4.29 -0.42
C ALA A 302 -28.63 -3.02 -0.29
N VAL A 303 -29.94 -3.21 -0.13
CA VAL A 303 -30.90 -2.14 0.19
C VAL A 303 -31.97 -2.72 1.11
N GLY A 304 -32.45 -1.96 2.09
CA GLY A 304 -33.52 -2.44 2.98
C GLY A 304 -33.17 -3.67 3.85
N PRO A 305 -34.18 -4.30 4.46
CA PRO A 305 -33.99 -5.32 5.49
C PRO A 305 -33.82 -6.72 4.90
N VAL A 306 -32.68 -6.98 4.24
CA VAL A 306 -32.39 -8.27 3.59
C VAL A 306 -31.98 -9.38 4.57
N ARG A 307 -32.43 -10.61 4.31
CA ARG A 307 -32.00 -11.85 4.98
C ARG A 307 -31.55 -12.90 3.98
N TYR A 308 -30.56 -13.71 4.37
CA TYR A 308 -30.11 -14.83 3.55
C TYR A 308 -31.04 -16.03 3.69
N GLY A 309 -31.25 -16.73 2.58
CA GLY A 309 -32.00 -17.98 2.56
C GLY A 309 -33.48 -17.77 2.81
N GLY A 310 -34.17 -18.81 3.25
CA GLY A 310 -35.63 -18.80 3.29
C GLY A 310 -36.25 -20.19 3.46
N THR A 311 -37.58 -20.29 3.38
CA THR A 311 -38.22 -21.60 3.31
C THR A 311 -37.87 -22.29 1.99
N SER A 312 -37.39 -23.53 2.07
CA SER A 312 -36.77 -24.28 0.96
C SER A 312 -37.62 -24.46 -0.30
N HIS A 313 -38.94 -24.22 -0.23
CA HIS A 313 -39.82 -24.30 -1.39
C HIS A 313 -39.91 -22.99 -2.20
N LEU A 314 -39.58 -21.84 -1.61
CA LEU A 314 -39.60 -20.52 -2.28
C LEU A 314 -38.24 -20.17 -2.90
N CYS A 315 -37.15 -20.67 -2.32
CA CYS A 315 -35.86 -20.71 -2.98
C CYS A 315 -35.77 -22.00 -3.81
N SER A 316 -36.37 -22.01 -4.99
CA SER A 316 -36.37 -23.17 -5.87
C SER A 316 -34.93 -23.53 -6.31
N THR A 317 -34.65 -24.83 -6.47
CA THR A 317 -33.34 -25.33 -6.91
C THR A 317 -33.24 -25.45 -8.44
N GLY A 318 -34.05 -24.69 -9.18
CA GLY A 318 -34.15 -24.71 -10.64
C GLY A 318 -33.83 -23.35 -11.25
N ALA A 319 -33.57 -23.32 -12.56
CA ALA A 319 -33.17 -22.13 -13.32
C ALA A 319 -34.30 -21.09 -13.53
N SER A 320 -35.12 -20.81 -12.51
CA SER A 320 -36.05 -19.68 -12.51
C SER A 320 -35.33 -18.38 -12.10
N ARG A 321 -35.93 -17.22 -12.39
CA ARG A 321 -35.41 -15.89 -12.00
C ARG A 321 -35.54 -15.62 -10.49
N ASP A 322 -35.88 -16.63 -9.68
CA ASP A 322 -36.14 -16.51 -8.23
C ASP A 322 -34.81 -16.34 -7.47
N LEU A 323 -34.19 -15.16 -7.61
CA LEU A 323 -33.00 -14.79 -6.88
C LEU A 323 -33.29 -14.50 -5.41
N GLY A 324 -34.55 -14.22 -5.10
CA GLY A 324 -35.08 -13.97 -3.78
C GLY A 324 -36.60 -14.09 -3.78
N TYR A 325 -37.20 -13.64 -2.68
CA TYR A 325 -38.64 -13.46 -2.58
C TYR A 325 -38.98 -12.54 -1.39
N TYR A 326 -40.16 -11.91 -1.45
CA TYR A 326 -40.81 -11.29 -0.31
C TYR A 326 -42.08 -12.06 0.11
N ARG A 327 -42.33 -12.18 1.43
CA ARG A 327 -43.54 -12.86 1.94
C ARG A 327 -44.64 -11.85 2.24
N SER A 328 -45.31 -11.40 1.19
CA SER A 328 -46.46 -10.48 1.25
C SER A 328 -47.59 -11.01 2.14
N THR A 329 -47.88 -12.32 2.06
CA THR A 329 -48.96 -12.99 2.83
C THR A 329 -48.94 -12.79 4.34
N ILE A 330 -47.75 -12.57 4.91
CA ILE A 330 -47.57 -12.32 6.35
C ILE A 330 -46.97 -10.94 6.64
N PHE A 331 -46.80 -10.11 5.61
CA PHE A 331 -46.14 -8.80 5.70
C PHE A 331 -44.82 -8.88 6.47
N ASP A 332 -43.96 -9.80 6.05
CA ASP A 332 -42.68 -10.06 6.71
C ASP A 332 -41.87 -8.77 6.87
N SER A 333 -41.10 -8.69 7.96
CA SER A 333 -40.26 -7.52 8.27
C SER A 333 -38.97 -7.47 7.45
N VAL A 334 -38.70 -8.54 6.68
CA VAL A 334 -37.53 -8.71 5.82
C VAL A 334 -37.96 -9.26 4.47
N TYR A 335 -37.12 -9.06 3.46
CA TYR A 335 -37.15 -9.86 2.23
C TYR A 335 -35.94 -10.80 2.20
N HIS A 336 -36.02 -11.83 1.38
CA HIS A 336 -35.10 -12.96 1.38
C HIS A 336 -34.33 -13.03 0.07
N ILE A 337 -33.02 -13.28 0.14
CA ILE A 337 -32.21 -13.59 -1.03
C ILE A 337 -31.80 -15.05 -0.96
N CYS A 338 -32.08 -15.78 -2.03
CA CYS A 338 -31.80 -17.20 -2.15
C CYS A 338 -30.30 -17.49 -2.33
N ASN A 339 -29.96 -18.78 -2.32
CA ASN A 339 -28.57 -19.17 -2.54
C ASN A 339 -28.17 -18.95 -4.00
N LEU A 340 -27.59 -17.79 -4.30
CA LEU A 340 -27.17 -17.41 -5.65
C LEU A 340 -26.16 -18.39 -6.27
N ARG A 341 -25.48 -19.23 -5.46
CA ARG A 341 -24.60 -20.29 -5.97
C ARG A 341 -25.32 -21.27 -6.90
N ASN A 342 -26.64 -21.38 -6.81
CA ASN A 342 -27.44 -22.20 -7.72
C ASN A 342 -27.34 -21.74 -9.18
N LEU A 343 -26.95 -20.48 -9.44
CA LEU A 343 -26.70 -19.94 -10.78
C LEU A 343 -25.35 -20.41 -11.37
N GLY A 344 -24.48 -20.98 -10.54
CA GLY A 344 -23.10 -21.34 -10.89
C GLY A 344 -22.05 -20.39 -10.33
N ASP A 345 -20.79 -20.67 -10.67
CA ASP A 345 -19.66 -19.83 -10.27
C ASP A 345 -19.83 -18.42 -10.84
N ASP A 346 -19.53 -17.40 -10.03
CA ASP A 346 -19.71 -15.98 -10.36
C ASP A 346 -21.15 -15.49 -10.51
N PHE A 347 -22.15 -16.27 -10.09
CA PHE A 347 -23.56 -15.83 -10.01
C PHE A 347 -24.09 -15.20 -11.31
N PRO A 348 -23.95 -15.85 -12.49
CA PRO A 348 -24.38 -15.26 -13.75
C PRO A 348 -25.91 -15.05 -13.77
N PHE A 349 -26.34 -13.85 -14.15
CA PHE A 349 -27.77 -13.53 -14.26
C PHE A 349 -28.06 -12.53 -15.39
N ILE A 350 -29.31 -12.49 -15.86
CA ILE A 350 -29.82 -11.51 -16.82
C ILE A 350 -30.74 -10.55 -16.07
N ALA A 351 -30.20 -9.38 -15.73
CA ALA A 351 -30.91 -8.30 -15.07
C ALA A 351 -31.64 -7.41 -16.07
N LYS A 352 -32.63 -6.66 -15.59
CA LYS A 352 -33.28 -5.61 -16.37
C LYS A 352 -32.46 -4.31 -16.34
N LYS A 353 -32.54 -3.55 -17.43
CA LYS A 353 -31.83 -2.27 -17.60
C LYS A 353 -32.69 -1.30 -18.38
N ASP A 354 -32.66 -0.03 -18.01
CA ASP A 354 -33.26 1.02 -18.83
C ASP A 354 -32.51 1.17 -20.17
N ASN A 355 -33.28 1.13 -21.26
CA ASN A 355 -32.82 1.27 -22.63
C ASN A 355 -33.65 2.36 -23.33
N ASN A 356 -33.48 3.61 -22.87
CA ASN A 356 -34.16 4.80 -23.40
C ASN A 356 -35.69 4.63 -23.42
N SER A 357 -36.29 4.47 -22.23
CA SER A 357 -37.75 4.31 -22.06
C SER A 357 -38.29 2.94 -22.49
N SER A 358 -37.43 1.92 -22.53
CA SER A 358 -37.82 0.52 -22.67
C SER A 358 -36.99 -0.37 -21.73
N LEU A 359 -37.58 -1.47 -21.25
CA LEU A 359 -36.85 -2.45 -20.44
C LEU A 359 -36.01 -3.36 -21.33
N GLY A 360 -34.70 -3.11 -21.32
CA GLY A 360 -33.70 -4.00 -21.90
C GLY A 360 -33.21 -5.04 -20.90
N GLU A 361 -32.28 -5.87 -21.37
CA GLU A 361 -31.63 -6.92 -20.58
C GLU A 361 -30.11 -6.75 -20.59
N VAL A 362 -29.48 -7.12 -19.48
CA VAL A 362 -28.03 -7.04 -19.32
C VAL A 362 -27.50 -8.18 -18.46
N LYS A 363 -26.38 -8.75 -18.88
CA LYS A 363 -25.70 -9.79 -18.11
C LYS A 363 -24.97 -9.17 -16.92
N VAL A 364 -25.21 -9.71 -15.74
CA VAL A 364 -24.55 -9.34 -14.49
C VAL A 364 -23.94 -10.57 -13.83
N TYR A 365 -22.96 -10.33 -12.96
CA TYR A 365 -22.19 -11.36 -12.27
C TYR A 365 -21.77 -10.85 -10.88
N GLY A 366 -21.47 -11.78 -9.98
CA GLY A 366 -20.86 -11.46 -8.68
C GLY A 366 -21.75 -10.54 -7.85
N ILE A 367 -21.13 -9.51 -7.27
CA ILE A 367 -21.82 -8.53 -6.42
C ILE A 367 -22.96 -7.78 -7.15
N ASP A 368 -22.92 -7.65 -8.48
CA ASP A 368 -24.01 -7.00 -9.22
C ASP A 368 -25.26 -7.87 -9.28
N THR A 369 -25.12 -9.19 -9.37
CA THR A 369 -26.25 -10.12 -9.31
C THR A 369 -26.95 -10.04 -7.96
N PHE A 370 -26.16 -9.99 -6.89
CA PHE A 370 -26.69 -9.73 -5.55
C PHE A 370 -27.39 -8.38 -5.47
N ALA A 371 -26.79 -7.33 -6.04
CA ALA A 371 -27.37 -6.00 -6.01
C ALA A 371 -28.74 -5.96 -6.69
N VAL A 372 -28.86 -6.44 -7.93
CA VAL A 372 -30.14 -6.41 -8.66
C VAL A 372 -31.22 -7.22 -7.92
N ALA A 373 -30.88 -8.38 -7.37
CA ALA A 373 -31.80 -9.18 -6.56
C ALA A 373 -32.28 -8.40 -5.33
N CYS A 374 -31.37 -7.73 -4.62
CA CYS A 374 -31.75 -6.89 -3.48
C CYS A 374 -32.70 -5.75 -3.85
N ARG A 375 -32.55 -5.11 -5.03
CA ARG A 375 -33.46 -4.02 -5.44
C ARG A 375 -34.83 -4.56 -5.81
N HIS A 376 -34.84 -5.65 -6.59
CA HIS A 376 -36.05 -6.34 -7.02
C HIS A 376 -36.91 -6.74 -5.82
N GLU A 377 -36.35 -7.52 -4.89
CA GLU A 377 -37.11 -7.99 -3.72
C GLU A 377 -37.46 -6.88 -2.72
N ASN A 378 -36.61 -5.85 -2.63
CA ASN A 378 -36.93 -4.69 -1.81
C ASN A 378 -38.09 -3.87 -2.38
N ALA A 379 -38.31 -3.90 -3.70
CA ALA A 379 -39.47 -3.25 -4.32
C ALA A 379 -40.76 -3.96 -3.87
N HIS A 380 -40.87 -5.29 -4.02
CA HIS A 380 -41.98 -6.06 -3.45
C HIS A 380 -42.22 -5.78 -1.96
N TYR A 381 -41.14 -5.77 -1.16
CA TYR A 381 -41.21 -5.40 0.26
C TYR A 381 -41.80 -4.00 0.44
N THR A 382 -41.31 -3.01 -0.30
CA THR A 382 -41.73 -1.62 -0.15
C THR A 382 -43.17 -1.41 -0.60
N HIS A 383 -43.56 -1.97 -1.75
CA HIS A 383 -44.91 -1.93 -2.30
C HIS A 383 -45.91 -2.51 -1.30
N SER A 384 -45.68 -3.75 -0.86
CA SER A 384 -46.52 -4.41 0.14
C SER A 384 -46.60 -3.60 1.45
N GLN A 385 -45.47 -3.16 1.98
CA GLN A 385 -45.45 -2.43 3.26
C GLN A 385 -46.13 -1.07 3.19
N SER A 386 -46.06 -0.37 2.05
CA SER A 386 -46.57 0.99 1.90
C SER A 386 -48.01 1.05 1.41
N TRP A 387 -48.40 0.16 0.48
CA TRP A 387 -49.72 0.18 -0.13
C TRP A 387 -50.72 -0.68 0.65
N TRP A 388 -50.29 -1.88 1.07
CA TRP A 388 -51.21 -2.93 1.47
C TRP A 388 -51.24 -3.25 2.96
N LYS A 389 -50.18 -2.92 3.72
CA LYS A 389 -50.03 -3.33 5.14
C LYS A 389 -51.18 -2.94 6.05
N GLN A 390 -51.79 -1.78 5.82
CA GLN A 390 -52.92 -1.31 6.62
C GLN A 390 -54.20 -2.17 6.42
N TYR A 391 -54.24 -2.97 5.36
CA TYR A 391 -55.33 -3.87 5.01
C TYR A 391 -54.97 -5.34 5.23
N HIS A 392 -53.88 -5.62 5.97
CA HIS A 392 -53.44 -6.98 6.27
C HIS A 392 -54.52 -7.77 7.02
N THR A 393 -54.74 -9.00 6.59
CA THR A 393 -55.55 -9.98 7.29
C THR A 393 -54.89 -11.35 7.29
N ALA A 394 -55.14 -12.14 8.33
CA ALA A 394 -54.81 -13.57 8.38
C ALA A 394 -56.06 -14.46 8.25
N ASP A 395 -57.23 -13.85 8.12
CA ASP A 395 -58.51 -14.54 7.99
C ASP A 395 -58.73 -14.99 6.55
N LYS A 396 -58.55 -16.30 6.32
CA LYS A 396 -58.67 -16.95 5.00
C LYS A 396 -60.06 -16.86 4.37
N PHE A 397 -61.08 -16.46 5.13
CA PHE A 397 -62.42 -16.22 4.58
C PHE A 397 -62.61 -14.79 4.06
N LYS A 398 -61.63 -13.91 4.34
CA LYS A 398 -61.62 -12.50 3.91
C LYS A 398 -60.43 -12.19 2.99
N ASP A 399 -59.65 -13.20 2.66
CA ASP A 399 -58.47 -13.19 1.79
C ASP A 399 -58.52 -14.51 0.99
N THR A 400 -59.32 -14.49 -0.06
CA THR A 400 -59.68 -15.67 -0.86
C THR A 400 -58.50 -16.13 -1.72
N ASN A 401 -57.70 -15.19 -2.23
CA ASN A 401 -56.51 -15.46 -3.05
C ASN A 401 -55.24 -15.76 -2.20
N ARG A 402 -55.30 -15.54 -0.88
CA ARG A 402 -54.24 -15.81 0.10
C ARG A 402 -53.00 -14.96 -0.09
N ASN A 403 -53.15 -13.72 -0.55
CA ASN A 403 -52.05 -12.76 -0.68
C ASN A 403 -51.80 -11.94 0.61
N GLY A 404 -52.63 -12.13 1.65
CA GLY A 404 -52.58 -11.41 2.92
C GLY A 404 -53.40 -10.13 2.96
N ILE A 405 -54.10 -9.77 1.89
CA ILE A 405 -54.87 -8.53 1.75
C ILE A 405 -56.36 -8.84 1.89
N LEU A 406 -57.12 -7.93 2.51
CA LEU A 406 -58.57 -8.07 2.58
C LEU A 406 -59.18 -7.98 1.16
N ASP A 407 -59.91 -9.02 0.72
CA ASP A 407 -60.59 -9.09 -0.58
C ASP A 407 -61.40 -7.81 -0.89
N THR A 408 -62.12 -7.31 0.13
CA THR A 408 -62.95 -6.09 0.02
C THR A 408 -62.15 -4.81 -0.25
N GLN A 409 -60.89 -4.77 0.17
CA GLN A 409 -60.01 -3.61 -0.05
C GLN A 409 -59.28 -3.76 -1.38
N GLU A 410 -58.82 -4.96 -1.72
CA GLU A 410 -58.23 -5.26 -3.03
C GLU A 410 -59.20 -4.88 -4.15
N GLN A 411 -60.42 -5.44 -4.16
CA GLN A 411 -61.46 -5.14 -5.17
C GLN A 411 -61.85 -3.65 -5.26
N LEU A 412 -61.65 -2.88 -4.18
CA LEU A 412 -62.01 -1.46 -4.13
C LEU A 412 -60.88 -0.57 -4.65
N LEU A 413 -59.63 -0.96 -4.40
CA LEU A 413 -58.44 -0.12 -4.57
C LEU A 413 -57.55 -0.55 -5.73
N ASP A 414 -57.71 -1.76 -6.23
CA ASP A 414 -56.97 -2.38 -7.34
C ASP A 414 -57.96 -3.25 -8.14
N LYS A 415 -58.50 -2.70 -9.23
CA LYS A 415 -59.61 -3.34 -9.96
C LYS A 415 -59.17 -4.49 -10.86
N ASP A 416 -57.95 -4.45 -11.37
CA ASP A 416 -57.45 -5.46 -12.30
C ASP A 416 -56.56 -6.53 -11.63
N GLY A 417 -56.21 -6.31 -10.35
CA GLY A 417 -55.62 -7.29 -9.45
C GLY A 417 -54.13 -7.48 -9.69
N ASP A 418 -53.41 -6.42 -10.05
CA ASP A 418 -51.95 -6.44 -10.27
C ASP A 418 -51.13 -6.02 -9.05
N LEU A 419 -51.78 -5.74 -7.92
CA LEU A 419 -51.20 -5.29 -6.66
C LEU A 419 -50.64 -3.87 -6.69
N VAL A 420 -51.00 -3.06 -7.69
CA VAL A 420 -50.75 -1.62 -7.75
C VAL A 420 -52.08 -0.88 -7.52
N PRO A 421 -52.20 0.00 -6.50
CA PRO A 421 -53.45 0.71 -6.30
C PRO A 421 -53.82 1.64 -7.47
N ASP A 422 -55.06 1.57 -7.97
CA ASP A 422 -55.66 2.39 -9.03
C ASP A 422 -55.29 3.89 -8.91
N SER A 423 -55.24 4.39 -7.68
CA SER A 423 -55.00 5.79 -7.36
C SER A 423 -53.59 6.29 -7.69
N ILE A 424 -52.60 5.41 -7.82
CA ILE A 424 -51.19 5.77 -8.07
C ILE A 424 -50.72 5.43 -9.48
N GLU A 425 -51.36 4.48 -10.14
CA GLU A 425 -50.98 3.96 -11.46
C GLU A 425 -50.84 5.03 -12.54
N SER A 426 -51.80 5.96 -12.65
CA SER A 426 -51.71 7.05 -13.63
C SER A 426 -50.46 7.92 -13.42
N GLY A 427 -50.01 8.08 -12.18
CA GLY A 427 -48.77 8.80 -11.86
C GLY A 427 -47.50 8.02 -12.21
N LEU A 428 -47.61 6.70 -12.36
CA LEU A 428 -46.55 5.79 -12.78
C LEU A 428 -46.60 5.46 -14.28
N GLY A 429 -47.65 5.91 -14.99
CA GLY A 429 -47.87 5.62 -16.40
C GLY A 429 -48.48 4.24 -16.67
N LEU A 430 -49.15 3.67 -15.68
CA LEU A 430 -49.89 2.40 -15.73
C LEU A 430 -51.39 2.65 -16.00
N ASP A 431 -52.09 1.64 -16.50
CA ASP A 431 -53.52 1.67 -16.82
C ASP A 431 -54.33 0.87 -15.77
N PRO A 432 -55.15 1.53 -14.93
CA PRO A 432 -55.93 0.90 -13.85
C PRO A 432 -57.02 -0.10 -14.24
N SER A 433 -57.05 -0.48 -15.50
CA SER A 433 -57.96 -1.48 -16.03
C SER A 433 -57.23 -2.62 -16.75
N ASN A 434 -55.90 -2.59 -16.73
CA ASN A 434 -55.04 -3.53 -17.39
C ASN A 434 -53.85 -3.89 -16.50
N LYS A 435 -54.02 -5.02 -15.79
CA LYS A 435 -53.05 -5.63 -14.87
C LYS A 435 -51.61 -5.83 -15.37
N ASN A 436 -51.39 -5.62 -16.67
CA ASN A 436 -50.11 -5.77 -17.35
C ASN A 436 -50.06 -4.74 -18.49
N THR A 437 -49.98 -3.45 -18.11
CA THR A 437 -50.04 -2.30 -19.01
C THR A 437 -49.10 -2.44 -20.20
N PHE A 438 -47.88 -2.96 -19.97
CA PHE A 438 -46.83 -3.06 -20.99
C PHE A 438 -46.63 -4.47 -21.58
N GLY A 439 -47.45 -5.45 -21.21
CA GLY A 439 -47.38 -6.80 -21.73
C GLY A 439 -46.05 -7.51 -21.45
N ILE A 440 -45.52 -7.39 -20.22
CA ILE A 440 -44.18 -7.85 -19.83
C ILE A 440 -44.00 -9.37 -19.79
N GLY A 441 -45.05 -10.14 -20.09
CA GLY A 441 -45.04 -11.60 -20.15
C GLY A 441 -46.34 -12.21 -19.61
N PRO A 442 -46.55 -13.52 -19.82
CA PRO A 442 -47.76 -14.22 -19.37
C PRO A 442 -47.91 -14.30 -17.85
N ASP A 443 -46.78 -14.27 -17.13
CA ASP A 443 -46.71 -14.36 -15.66
C ASP A 443 -46.34 -13.02 -15.01
N GLY A 444 -46.28 -11.93 -15.78
CA GLY A 444 -45.94 -10.60 -15.28
C GLY A 444 -47.17 -9.71 -15.10
N ASP A 445 -47.11 -8.85 -14.11
CA ASP A 445 -48.08 -7.82 -13.76
C ASP A 445 -47.37 -6.46 -13.57
N ASP A 446 -48.12 -5.38 -13.34
CA ASP A 446 -47.50 -4.07 -13.22
C ASP A 446 -46.69 -3.88 -11.94
N GLU A 447 -46.97 -4.62 -10.86
CA GLU A 447 -46.13 -4.62 -9.65
C GLU A 447 -44.76 -5.25 -9.91
N GLU A 448 -44.72 -6.38 -10.62
CA GLU A 448 -43.48 -7.04 -11.08
C GLU A 448 -42.71 -6.14 -12.06
N LEU A 449 -43.41 -5.40 -12.93
CA LEU A 449 -42.80 -4.38 -13.78
C LEU A 449 -42.09 -3.31 -12.94
N LEU A 450 -42.73 -2.81 -11.89
CA LEU A 450 -42.12 -1.83 -10.99
C LEU A 450 -40.90 -2.40 -10.26
N CYS A 451 -40.92 -3.69 -9.90
CA CYS A 451 -39.77 -4.42 -9.36
C CYS A 451 -38.61 -4.51 -10.37
N TRP A 452 -38.90 -4.79 -11.64
CA TRP A 452 -37.91 -4.74 -12.71
C TRP A 452 -37.38 -3.33 -12.96
N MET A 453 -38.21 -2.30 -12.88
CA MET A 453 -37.78 -0.92 -12.97
C MET A 453 -36.81 -0.57 -11.82
N ALA A 454 -37.02 -1.11 -10.62
CA ALA A 454 -36.11 -0.92 -9.48
C ALA A 454 -34.72 -1.52 -9.73
N GLU A 455 -34.60 -2.63 -10.48
CA GLU A 455 -33.31 -3.19 -10.90
C GLU A 455 -32.50 -2.18 -11.73
N THR A 456 -33.17 -1.41 -12.60
CA THR A 456 -32.53 -0.50 -13.57
C THR A 456 -31.81 0.67 -12.90
N VAL A 457 -32.18 0.99 -11.65
CA VAL A 457 -31.53 2.03 -10.83
C VAL A 457 -30.11 1.61 -10.46
N TRP A 458 -29.80 0.31 -10.47
CA TRP A 458 -28.46 -0.17 -10.18
C TRP A 458 -27.49 0.13 -11.33
N LYS A 459 -26.49 0.96 -11.03
CA LYS A 459 -25.34 1.13 -11.92
C LYS A 459 -24.43 -0.09 -11.80
N ILE A 460 -24.53 -0.99 -12.79
CA ILE A 460 -23.65 -2.16 -12.95
C ILE A 460 -22.18 -1.73 -12.84
N GLY A 461 -21.42 -2.46 -12.03
CA GLY A 461 -20.02 -2.14 -11.77
C GLY A 461 -19.78 -1.18 -10.60
N SER A 462 -20.82 -0.55 -10.06
CA SER A 462 -20.64 0.49 -9.02
C SER A 462 -20.15 -0.05 -7.67
N ALA A 463 -20.29 -1.36 -7.42
CA ALA A 463 -19.75 -2.02 -6.24
C ALA A 463 -18.53 -2.92 -6.53
N ASP A 464 -17.93 -2.86 -7.73
CA ASP A 464 -16.83 -3.75 -8.10
C ASP A 464 -15.64 -3.63 -7.15
N SER A 465 -15.34 -2.41 -6.67
CA SER A 465 -14.26 -2.17 -5.69
C SER A 465 -14.53 -2.75 -4.30
N ALA A 466 -15.74 -3.26 -4.05
CA ALA A 466 -16.14 -3.91 -2.81
C ALA A 466 -16.23 -5.44 -2.95
N ASP A 467 -16.06 -5.99 -4.16
CA ASP A 467 -16.16 -7.43 -4.40
C ASP A 467 -14.83 -8.15 -4.18
N TRP A 468 -14.48 -8.36 -2.90
CA TRP A 468 -13.27 -9.08 -2.47
C TRP A 468 -13.47 -10.59 -2.31
N ALA A 469 -14.51 -11.14 -2.94
CA ALA A 469 -14.80 -12.56 -2.91
C ALA A 469 -13.88 -13.35 -3.85
N LYS A 470 -13.63 -14.62 -3.52
CA LYS A 470 -13.06 -15.63 -4.40
C LYS A 470 -14.07 -16.79 -4.56
N PRO A 471 -14.61 -17.04 -5.76
CA PRO A 471 -14.50 -16.19 -6.94
C PRO A 471 -15.29 -14.87 -6.76
N GLY A 472 -14.91 -13.83 -7.51
CA GLY A 472 -15.46 -12.48 -7.40
C GLY A 472 -14.75 -11.52 -8.34
N LYS A 473 -15.31 -10.32 -8.55
CA LYS A 473 -14.84 -9.40 -9.59
C LYS A 473 -13.43 -8.88 -9.37
N GLN A 474 -13.00 -8.62 -8.13
CA GLN A 474 -11.61 -8.22 -7.87
C GLN A 474 -10.64 -9.41 -7.92
N TRP A 475 -11.13 -10.66 -7.85
CA TRP A 475 -10.29 -11.86 -7.89
C TRP A 475 -9.86 -12.22 -9.31
N ARG A 476 -10.63 -11.82 -10.32
CA ARG A 476 -10.36 -12.11 -11.73
C ARG A 476 -9.08 -11.41 -12.22
#